data_AF-A0A1C5SB08-F1
#
_entry.id   AF-A0A1C5SB08-F1
#
_cell.length_a   1.000
_cell.length_b   1.000
_cell.length_c   1.000
_cell.angle_alpha   90.00
_cell.angle_beta   90.00
_cell.angle_gamma   90.00
#
_symmetry.space_group_name_H-M   'P 1'
#
loop_
_entity.id
_entity.type
_entity.pdbx_description
1 polymer ?
#
loop_
_entity_poly.entity_id
_entity_poly.type
_entity_poly.pdbx_seq_one_letter_code
_entity_poly.pdbx_strand_id
1 'polypeptide(L)'
;MPYYNHDKDYPFAAFITNLGKYNEGELVGEWVKFPTTAEELKEVFKRIGIGQKDDFGQPYEEWFITDYDCYVDGLYSKLGEYENLDELNYLASKLDEMSESEYAQFQAGMEMGDHCGSLQEIINLTENLDCYEVYPDIHDYDDLGRYYIEELDVMQVPEHLQNYIDYEAYGRDVALEENGTFTDQGYVRDTGDSFHEYYDGERGSIPDEYRVMTFQDDLPEEEKSEWAIDIAFDMDKFFRQRDPQYAAEHPEAHAAKEELYESLMAGRISALDEKLAALGQTQEDYLPSEIEKFKDATGYEEFLDFDPAEVKAALDDPEKSHADEMLSAAEKVASEKMTVLVVEPMKEPYVKEIDPDLHSLQAEVGGDIGATYPYSDPVALVCNDEGKLIGLDLNRGLRDENGEIYDIVAGTFLVVGLGEEDFASLSPELIQKYTEQFKTPERFMQINGNIVVLPVPAEKQDLAYLPDRFETGERVQTPRGSFQVTAMSREQMEAAGYGVHHISDDGKYLIMGNGTRAFAVAAEQPEKDNPLRTAEMTLEDDYGMIDGVINNGRRGEELEKAQEYAERTTPEKPSIRERLEDAKRECAEHKPPEGKKPGRDVPEHDCL
;
A
#
# COMPACT_ATOMS: atom_id res chain seq x y z
N MET A 1 -20.10 -38.20 30.55
CA MET A 1 -20.15 -37.16 29.50
C MET A 1 -20.14 -35.80 30.16
N PRO A 2 -19.06 -35.02 30.04
CA PRO A 2 -19.19 -33.58 30.16
C PRO A 2 -20.14 -33.13 29.05
N TYR A 3 -21.21 -32.43 29.41
CA TYR A 3 -22.05 -31.74 28.44
C TYR A 3 -21.19 -30.61 27.84
N TYR A 4 -20.69 -30.79 26.62
CA TYR A 4 -20.18 -29.67 25.84
C TYR A 4 -21.39 -28.84 25.44
N ASN A 5 -21.50 -27.67 26.07
CA ASN A 5 -22.60 -26.77 25.78
C ASN A 5 -22.25 -26.07 24.46
N HIS A 6 -22.77 -26.59 23.34
CA HIS A 6 -22.91 -25.85 22.06
C HIS A 6 -23.74 -24.55 22.24
N ASP A 7 -24.28 -24.34 23.42
CA ASP A 7 -25.10 -23.22 23.88
C ASP A 7 -24.22 -22.01 24.28
N LYS A 8 -23.35 -21.57 23.37
CA LYS A 8 -22.65 -20.29 23.49
C LYS A 8 -22.93 -19.47 22.24
N ASP A 9 -23.14 -18.18 22.43
CA ASP A 9 -23.52 -17.25 21.35
C ASP A 9 -22.43 -17.06 20.27
N TYR A 10 -21.28 -17.76 20.37
CA TYR A 10 -20.10 -17.62 19.50
C TYR A 10 -19.09 -18.78 19.69
N PRO A 11 -18.41 -19.28 18.63
CA PRO A 11 -17.33 -20.26 18.72
C PRO A 11 -16.09 -19.80 19.51
N PHE A 12 -15.63 -18.57 19.26
CA PHE A 12 -14.54 -17.94 20.02
C PHE A 12 -14.58 -16.42 19.94
N ALA A 13 -13.87 -15.75 20.86
CA ALA A 13 -13.67 -14.32 20.86
C ALA A 13 -12.18 -13.98 20.95
N ALA A 14 -11.78 -12.82 20.42
CA ALA A 14 -10.43 -12.29 20.50
C ALA A 14 -10.44 -10.92 21.18
N PHE A 15 -9.45 -10.65 22.04
CA PHE A 15 -9.23 -9.33 22.61
C PHE A 15 -8.28 -8.53 21.72
N ILE A 16 -8.86 -7.61 20.95
CA ILE A 16 -8.12 -6.77 20.00
C ILE A 16 -7.65 -5.51 20.71
N THR A 17 -6.33 -5.27 20.67
CA THR A 17 -5.66 -4.17 21.36
C THR A 17 -5.01 -3.22 20.37
N ASN A 18 -5.15 -1.91 20.63
CA ASN A 18 -4.46 -0.86 19.90
C ASN A 18 -2.97 -0.85 20.26
N LEU A 19 -2.09 -1.10 19.27
CA LEU A 19 -0.66 -1.22 19.49
C LEU A 19 0.00 0.13 19.82
N GLY A 20 -0.43 1.20 19.15
CA GLY A 20 0.11 2.54 19.40
C GLY A 20 -0.16 3.02 20.82
N LYS A 21 -1.41 2.94 21.29
CA LYS A 21 -1.76 3.29 22.67
C LYS A 21 -1.07 2.39 23.69
N TYR A 22 -0.90 1.10 23.36
CA TYR A 22 -0.14 0.19 24.22
C TYR A 22 1.32 0.61 24.37
N ASN A 23 1.96 1.08 23.29
CA ASN A 23 3.32 1.62 23.31
C ASN A 23 3.44 2.92 24.11
N GLU A 24 2.35 3.68 24.22
CA GLU A 24 2.24 4.87 25.10
C GLU A 24 1.97 4.51 26.58
N GLY A 25 1.79 3.23 26.89
CA GLY A 25 1.53 2.71 28.23
C GLY A 25 0.05 2.61 28.58
N GLU A 26 -0.86 2.76 27.61
CA GLU A 26 -2.30 2.58 27.77
C GLU A 26 -2.77 1.28 27.12
N LEU A 27 -3.23 0.32 27.93
CA LEU A 27 -3.85 -0.90 27.41
C LEU A 27 -5.30 -0.60 27.00
N VAL A 28 -5.50 -0.26 25.72
CA VAL A 28 -6.82 -0.01 25.13
C VAL A 28 -7.15 -1.11 24.13
N GLY A 29 -8.18 -1.90 24.45
CA GLY A 29 -8.65 -2.99 23.61
C GLY A 29 -10.07 -3.43 23.97
N GLU A 30 -10.66 -4.26 23.12
CA GLU A 30 -12.03 -4.74 23.27
C GLU A 30 -12.15 -6.21 22.82
N TRP A 31 -13.07 -6.95 23.46
CA TRP A 31 -13.41 -8.32 23.06
C TRP A 31 -14.32 -8.29 21.83
N VAL A 32 -13.89 -8.95 20.75
CA VAL A 32 -14.67 -9.19 19.54
C VAL A 32 -15.06 -10.66 19.50
N LYS A 33 -16.35 -10.92 19.36
CA LYS A 33 -16.90 -12.28 19.20
C LYS A 33 -16.95 -12.60 17.71
N PHE A 34 -16.55 -13.80 17.34
CA PHE A 34 -16.66 -14.27 15.96
C PHE A 34 -17.73 -15.37 15.86
N PRO A 35 -18.46 -15.48 14.73
CA PRO A 35 -18.39 -14.59 13.57
C PRO A 35 -18.95 -13.18 13.87
N THR A 36 -18.43 -12.17 13.18
CA THR A 36 -18.78 -10.73 13.29
C THR A 36 -19.00 -10.15 11.89
N THR A 37 -19.55 -8.93 11.80
CA THR A 37 -19.60 -8.18 10.54
C THR A 37 -18.52 -7.10 10.45
N ALA A 38 -18.27 -6.60 9.23
CA ALA A 38 -17.33 -5.51 8.99
C ALA A 38 -17.74 -4.22 9.72
N GLU A 39 -19.05 -3.93 9.78
CA GLU A 39 -19.58 -2.76 10.48
C GLU A 39 -19.37 -2.84 11.99
N GLU A 40 -19.59 -4.02 12.58
CA GLU A 40 -19.36 -4.25 14.00
C GLU A 40 -17.88 -4.12 14.35
N LEU A 41 -17.00 -4.69 13.52
CA LEU A 41 -15.55 -4.59 13.69
C LEU A 41 -15.05 -3.15 13.52
N LYS A 42 -15.56 -2.40 12.55
CA LYS A 42 -15.27 -0.97 12.35
C LYS A 42 -15.61 -0.14 13.58
N GLU A 43 -16.78 -0.39 14.16
CA GLU A 43 -17.21 0.31 15.37
C GLU A 43 -16.37 -0.11 16.60
N VAL A 44 -15.87 -1.34 16.67
CA VAL A 44 -14.86 -1.73 17.67
C VAL A 44 -13.58 -0.94 17.49
N PHE A 45 -13.03 -0.90 16.27
CA PHE A 45 -11.79 -0.17 15.93
C PHE A 45 -11.90 1.31 16.34
N LYS A 46 -13.01 1.95 16.02
CA LYS A 46 -13.31 3.33 16.44
C LYS A 46 -13.34 3.51 17.96
N ARG A 47 -13.89 2.54 18.73
CA ARG A 47 -13.94 2.59 20.20
C ARG A 47 -12.57 2.40 20.84
N ILE A 48 -11.75 1.49 20.31
CA ILE A 48 -10.37 1.29 20.79
C ILE A 48 -9.41 2.38 20.27
N GLY A 49 -9.88 3.20 19.33
CA GLY A 49 -9.20 4.39 18.83
C GLY A 49 -8.26 4.12 17.66
N ILE A 50 -8.45 3.02 16.94
CA ILE A 50 -7.87 2.81 15.62
C ILE A 50 -8.52 3.81 14.65
N GLY A 51 -7.72 4.47 13.81
CA GLY A 51 -8.09 5.60 12.96
C GLY A 51 -8.16 6.95 13.67
N GLN A 52 -7.99 7.02 15.00
CA GLN A 52 -7.89 8.29 15.73
C GLN A 52 -6.44 8.80 15.73
N LYS A 53 -6.26 10.12 15.69
CA LYS A 53 -4.93 10.75 15.72
C LYS A 53 -4.32 10.75 17.12
N ASP A 54 -3.02 10.45 17.19
CA ASP A 54 -2.18 10.55 18.37
C ASP A 54 -1.80 12.01 18.70
N ASP A 55 -0.96 12.19 19.72
CA ASP A 55 -0.46 13.52 20.13
C ASP A 55 0.40 14.23 19.04
N PHE A 56 0.85 13.49 18.03
CA PHE A 56 1.64 13.96 16.90
C PHE A 56 0.80 14.14 15.62
N GLY A 57 -0.50 13.84 15.66
CA GLY A 57 -1.41 13.96 14.54
C GLY A 57 -1.45 12.75 13.60
N GLN A 58 -0.76 11.66 13.94
CA GLN A 58 -0.72 10.41 13.17
C GLN A 58 -1.86 9.47 13.60
N PRO A 59 -2.61 8.86 12.67
CA PRO A 59 -3.65 7.91 13.03
C PRO A 59 -3.07 6.61 13.63
N TYR A 60 -3.76 6.04 14.61
CA TYR A 60 -3.44 4.69 15.09
C TYR A 60 -3.97 3.64 14.10
N GLU A 61 -3.09 2.97 13.38
CA GLU A 61 -3.49 1.95 12.39
C GLU A 61 -3.19 0.53 12.86
N GLU A 62 -2.21 0.38 13.75
CA GLU A 62 -1.72 -0.93 14.18
C GLU A 62 -2.51 -1.49 15.38
N TRP A 63 -2.87 -2.77 15.28
CA TRP A 63 -3.50 -3.54 16.34
C TRP A 63 -2.89 -4.94 16.41
N PHE A 64 -3.12 -5.60 17.54
CA PHE A 64 -2.73 -7.01 17.75
C PHE A 64 -3.72 -7.69 18.68
N ILE A 65 -3.72 -9.01 18.69
CA ILE A 65 -4.57 -9.82 19.56
C ILE A 65 -3.79 -10.15 20.83
N THR A 66 -4.33 -9.75 21.97
CA THR A 66 -3.67 -9.98 23.27
C THR A 66 -4.09 -11.29 23.91
N ASP A 67 -5.33 -11.71 23.68
CA ASP A 67 -5.88 -12.90 24.31
C ASP A 67 -7.05 -13.45 23.49
N TYR A 68 -7.37 -14.73 23.72
CA TYR A 68 -8.50 -15.42 23.10
C TYR A 68 -9.38 -16.08 24.15
N ASP A 69 -10.69 -16.12 23.89
CA ASP A 69 -11.67 -16.91 24.64
C ASP A 69 -12.22 -17.95 23.67
N CYS A 70 -11.57 -19.12 23.63
CA CYS A 70 -11.91 -20.22 22.75
C CYS A 70 -12.63 -21.33 23.53
N TYR A 71 -13.72 -21.84 22.95
CA TYR A 71 -14.42 -23.01 23.48
C TYR A 71 -14.04 -24.32 22.81
N VAL A 72 -13.42 -24.21 21.64
CA VAL A 72 -12.75 -25.30 20.95
C VAL A 72 -11.49 -25.66 21.74
N ASP A 73 -11.40 -26.92 22.19
CA ASP A 73 -10.24 -27.36 22.95
C ASP A 73 -9.01 -27.45 22.04
N GLY A 74 -7.86 -27.04 22.57
CA GLY A 74 -6.60 -26.93 21.82
C GLY A 74 -6.47 -25.71 20.91
N LEU A 75 -7.56 -25.07 20.46
CA LEU A 75 -7.52 -23.95 19.50
C LEU A 75 -6.72 -22.75 20.03
N TYR A 76 -6.90 -22.38 21.31
CA TYR A 76 -6.18 -21.27 21.94
C TYR A 76 -4.65 -21.39 21.76
N SER A 77 -4.12 -22.61 21.81
CA SER A 77 -2.68 -22.85 21.70
C SER A 77 -2.12 -22.74 20.27
N LYS A 78 -3.02 -22.64 19.28
CA LYS A 78 -2.69 -22.60 17.85
C LYS A 78 -2.79 -21.19 17.25
N LEU A 79 -3.41 -20.25 17.97
CA LEU A 79 -3.59 -18.87 17.52
C LEU A 79 -2.48 -17.96 18.10
N GLY A 80 -1.91 -17.11 17.25
CA GLY A 80 -0.88 -16.13 17.59
C GLY A 80 -1.41 -14.70 17.83
N GLU A 81 -0.51 -13.75 18.09
CA GLU A 81 -0.89 -12.35 18.36
C GLU A 81 -1.26 -11.55 17.10
N TYR A 82 -0.99 -12.09 15.91
CA TYR A 82 -1.12 -11.40 14.61
C TYR A 82 -1.94 -12.21 13.60
N GLU A 83 -2.90 -13.00 14.09
CA GLU A 83 -3.82 -13.74 13.21
C GLU A 83 -4.69 -12.78 12.38
N ASN A 84 -5.03 -13.21 11.17
CA ASN A 84 -5.88 -12.43 10.26
C ASN A 84 -7.35 -12.47 10.72
N LEU A 85 -7.99 -11.31 10.89
CA LEU A 85 -9.39 -11.25 11.35
C LEU A 85 -10.39 -11.81 10.33
N ASP A 86 -10.10 -11.74 9.03
CA ASP A 86 -10.95 -12.37 8.00
C ASP A 86 -10.88 -13.90 8.10
N GLU A 87 -9.69 -14.46 8.30
CA GLU A 87 -9.52 -15.90 8.49
C GLU A 87 -10.16 -16.39 9.80
N LEU A 88 -10.00 -15.64 10.89
CA LEU A 88 -10.67 -15.94 12.16
C LEU A 88 -12.19 -15.89 11.99
N ASN A 89 -12.71 -14.89 11.27
CA ASN A 89 -14.13 -14.78 11.01
C ASN A 89 -14.65 -15.94 10.16
N TYR A 90 -13.88 -16.35 9.15
CA TYR A 90 -14.21 -17.47 8.28
C TYR A 90 -14.16 -18.82 9.02
N LEU A 91 -13.16 -19.05 9.86
CA LEU A 91 -13.12 -20.23 10.71
C LEU A 91 -14.33 -20.25 11.66
N ALA A 92 -14.64 -19.12 12.29
CA ALA A 92 -15.76 -19.04 13.21
C ALA A 92 -17.11 -19.31 12.52
N SER A 93 -17.32 -18.81 11.30
CA SER A 93 -18.57 -19.11 10.56
C SER A 93 -18.69 -20.60 10.25
N LYS A 94 -17.59 -21.25 9.82
CA LYS A 94 -17.55 -22.71 9.62
C LYS A 94 -17.91 -23.47 10.88
N LEU A 95 -17.34 -23.09 12.02
CA LEU A 95 -17.61 -23.74 13.31
C LEU A 95 -19.04 -23.52 13.82
N ASP A 96 -19.63 -22.34 13.55
CA ASP A 96 -20.99 -21.99 13.95
C ASP A 96 -22.05 -22.79 13.15
N GLU A 97 -21.74 -23.12 11.90
CA GLU A 97 -22.62 -23.89 11.02
C GLU A 97 -22.58 -25.42 11.25
N MET A 98 -21.59 -25.92 11.99
CA MET A 98 -21.41 -27.36 12.23
C MET A 98 -22.50 -27.95 13.11
N SER A 99 -22.95 -29.16 12.75
CA SER A 99 -23.73 -30.03 13.64
C SER A 99 -22.88 -30.62 14.78
N GLU A 100 -23.54 -31.15 15.82
CA GLU A 100 -22.85 -31.81 16.95
C GLU A 100 -21.92 -32.96 16.48
N SER A 101 -22.32 -33.70 15.44
CA SER A 101 -21.49 -34.78 14.87
C SER A 101 -20.27 -34.25 14.12
N GLU A 102 -20.43 -33.19 13.32
CA GLU A 102 -19.34 -32.57 12.58
C GLU A 102 -18.33 -31.92 13.55
N TYR A 103 -18.84 -31.26 14.59
CA TYR A 103 -18.00 -30.70 15.64
C TYR A 103 -17.20 -31.77 16.39
N ALA A 104 -17.81 -32.93 16.69
CA ALA A 104 -17.08 -34.05 17.31
C ALA A 104 -15.97 -34.58 16.39
N GLN A 105 -16.20 -34.64 15.07
CA GLN A 105 -15.17 -35.00 14.08
C GLN A 105 -14.06 -33.94 14.00
N PHE A 106 -14.42 -32.66 14.02
CA PHE A 106 -13.47 -31.55 14.01
C PHE A 106 -12.58 -31.58 15.26
N GLN A 107 -13.18 -31.74 16.45
CA GLN A 107 -12.44 -31.83 17.71
C GLN A 107 -11.54 -33.07 17.74
N ALA A 108 -11.99 -34.18 17.17
CA ALA A 108 -11.18 -35.37 16.99
C ALA A 108 -9.95 -35.12 16.10
N GLY A 109 -10.11 -34.45 14.97
CA GLY A 109 -8.98 -34.03 14.11
C GLY A 109 -8.01 -33.09 14.83
N MET A 110 -8.54 -32.13 15.58
CA MET A 110 -7.73 -31.21 16.41
C MET A 110 -6.90 -31.94 17.47
N GLU A 111 -7.46 -32.97 18.12
CA GLU A 111 -6.75 -33.79 19.13
C GLU A 111 -5.71 -34.73 18.50
N MET A 112 -6.01 -35.31 17.32
CA MET A 112 -5.04 -36.11 16.57
C MET A 112 -3.84 -35.27 16.14
N GLY A 113 -4.08 -33.99 15.86
CA GLY A 113 -3.04 -32.99 15.67
C GLY A 113 -2.43 -32.96 14.27
N ASP A 114 -2.89 -33.83 13.38
CA ASP A 114 -2.56 -33.81 11.97
C ASP A 114 -3.35 -32.65 11.32
N HIS A 115 -2.66 -31.74 10.63
CA HIS A 115 -3.27 -30.55 9.98
C HIS A 115 -3.82 -29.48 10.94
N CYS A 116 -3.08 -29.15 12.00
CA CYS A 116 -3.43 -28.04 12.92
C CYS A 116 -2.24 -27.13 13.26
N GLY A 117 -1.29 -26.97 12.33
CA GLY A 117 -0.08 -26.17 12.48
C GLY A 117 -0.27 -24.68 12.20
N SER A 118 -1.32 -24.30 11.47
CA SER A 118 -1.66 -22.91 11.13
C SER A 118 -3.18 -22.74 11.03
N LEU A 119 -3.64 -21.48 11.01
CA LEU A 119 -5.05 -21.16 10.82
C LEU A 119 -5.59 -21.69 9.48
N GLN A 120 -4.77 -21.63 8.42
CA GLN A 120 -5.08 -22.24 7.12
C GLN A 120 -5.34 -23.75 7.23
N GLU A 121 -4.49 -24.51 7.93
CA GLU A 121 -4.69 -25.96 8.09
C GLU A 121 -5.96 -26.26 8.89
N ILE A 122 -6.24 -25.47 9.94
CA ILE A 122 -7.44 -25.61 10.76
C ILE A 122 -8.71 -25.30 9.96
N ILE A 123 -8.68 -24.28 9.10
CA ILE A 123 -9.79 -24.00 8.17
C ILE A 123 -9.99 -25.17 7.22
N ASN A 124 -8.93 -25.71 6.63
CA ASN A 124 -9.04 -26.89 5.77
C ASN A 124 -9.57 -28.12 6.52
N LEU A 125 -9.22 -28.29 7.80
CA LEU A 125 -9.77 -29.37 8.62
C LEU A 125 -11.31 -29.31 8.70
N THR A 126 -11.90 -28.10 8.73
CA THR A 126 -13.37 -27.95 8.71
C THR A 126 -14.04 -28.54 7.46
N GLU A 127 -13.31 -28.68 6.36
CA GLU A 127 -13.79 -29.23 5.08
C GLU A 127 -13.41 -30.71 4.87
N ASN A 128 -12.57 -31.27 5.75
CA ASN A 128 -12.02 -32.63 5.64
C ASN A 128 -12.45 -33.52 6.82
N LEU A 129 -13.64 -33.29 7.37
CA LEU A 129 -14.16 -34.03 8.52
C LEU A 129 -14.41 -35.51 8.22
N ASP A 130 -14.60 -35.86 6.94
CA ASP A 130 -14.74 -37.22 6.44
C ASP A 130 -13.46 -38.06 6.55
N CYS A 131 -12.30 -37.43 6.77
CA CYS A 131 -11.05 -38.12 7.09
C CYS A 131 -11.09 -38.78 8.50
N TYR A 132 -12.06 -38.42 9.34
CA TYR A 132 -12.15 -38.86 10.73
C TYR A 132 -13.50 -39.52 11.03
N GLU A 133 -13.47 -40.75 11.52
CA GLU A 133 -14.66 -41.45 12.01
C GLU A 133 -14.62 -41.58 13.53
N VAL A 134 -15.65 -41.05 14.19
CA VAL A 134 -15.78 -41.01 15.65
C VAL A 134 -16.80 -42.05 16.12
N TYR A 135 -16.43 -42.85 17.11
CA TYR A 135 -17.28 -43.80 17.82
C TYR A 135 -17.45 -43.35 19.28
N PRO A 136 -18.49 -42.56 19.60
CA PRO A 136 -18.60 -41.87 20.90
C PRO A 136 -18.78 -42.79 22.10
N ASP A 137 -19.36 -43.97 21.89
CA ASP A 137 -19.67 -44.93 22.97
C ASP A 137 -18.50 -45.88 23.29
N ILE A 138 -17.36 -45.73 22.62
CA ILE A 138 -16.18 -46.58 22.80
C ILE A 138 -15.10 -45.80 23.57
N HIS A 139 -14.76 -46.25 24.77
CA HIS A 139 -13.86 -45.52 25.66
C HIS A 139 -12.58 -46.26 26.04
N ASP A 140 -12.51 -47.56 25.76
CA ASP A 140 -11.31 -48.36 25.96
C ASP A 140 -11.19 -49.51 24.94
N TYR A 141 -10.09 -50.25 25.01
CA TYR A 141 -9.83 -51.35 24.08
C TYR A 141 -10.78 -52.55 24.27
N ASP A 142 -11.36 -52.76 25.47
CA ASP A 142 -12.35 -53.83 25.68
C ASP A 142 -13.66 -53.46 24.96
N ASP A 143 -14.13 -52.22 25.11
CA ASP A 143 -15.29 -51.67 24.40
C ASP A 143 -15.11 -51.81 22.88
N LEU A 144 -13.94 -51.42 22.36
CA LEU A 144 -13.63 -51.48 20.94
C LEU A 144 -13.64 -52.93 20.43
N GLY A 145 -12.99 -53.84 21.17
CA GLY A 145 -12.96 -55.26 20.82
C GLY A 145 -14.36 -55.89 20.81
N ARG A 146 -15.23 -55.52 21.76
CA ARG A 146 -16.62 -55.95 21.79
C ARG A 146 -17.42 -55.40 20.63
N TYR A 147 -17.29 -54.11 20.33
CA TYR A 147 -17.98 -53.48 19.23
C TYR A 147 -17.70 -54.18 17.90
N TYR A 148 -16.43 -54.48 17.61
CA TYR A 148 -16.05 -55.16 16.36
C TYR A 148 -16.60 -56.59 16.28
N ILE A 149 -16.49 -57.37 17.36
CA ILE A 149 -16.90 -58.79 17.36
C ILE A 149 -18.43 -58.96 17.45
N GLU A 150 -19.09 -58.18 18.30
CA GLU A 150 -20.49 -58.40 18.67
C GLU A 150 -21.46 -57.54 17.85
N GLU A 151 -21.10 -56.28 17.55
CA GLU A 151 -21.98 -55.35 16.81
C GLU A 151 -21.69 -55.35 15.30
N LEU A 152 -20.41 -55.28 14.90
CA LEU A 152 -20.03 -55.36 13.48
C LEU A 152 -19.98 -56.79 12.93
N ASP A 153 -20.04 -57.80 13.82
CA ASP A 153 -20.04 -59.24 13.48
C ASP A 153 -18.88 -59.62 12.54
N VAL A 154 -17.71 -59.01 12.73
CA VAL A 154 -16.52 -59.30 11.91
C VAL A 154 -16.05 -60.75 12.10
N MET A 155 -16.44 -61.38 13.21
CA MET A 155 -16.17 -62.78 13.51
C MET A 155 -17.35 -63.45 14.24
N GLN A 156 -17.83 -64.56 13.67
CA GLN A 156 -18.87 -65.39 14.28
C GLN A 156 -18.32 -66.21 15.45
N VAL A 157 -18.58 -65.75 16.67
CA VAL A 157 -18.15 -66.42 17.91
C VAL A 157 -19.31 -67.21 18.53
N PRO A 158 -19.18 -68.53 18.75
CA PRO A 158 -20.19 -69.30 19.48
C PRO A 158 -20.40 -68.77 20.90
N GLU A 159 -21.66 -68.67 21.35
CA GLU A 159 -22.06 -68.10 22.67
C GLU A 159 -21.26 -68.66 23.86
N HIS A 160 -20.93 -69.96 23.83
CA HIS A 160 -20.17 -70.60 24.91
C HIS A 160 -18.67 -70.23 24.95
N LEU A 161 -18.15 -69.56 23.92
CA LEU A 161 -16.76 -69.09 23.83
C LEU A 161 -16.61 -67.57 24.05
N GLN A 162 -17.69 -66.79 24.00
CA GLN A 162 -17.65 -65.33 24.15
C GLN A 162 -16.93 -64.89 25.43
N ASN A 163 -17.23 -65.52 26.56
CA ASN A 163 -16.59 -65.22 27.85
C ASN A 163 -15.11 -65.64 27.97
N TYR A 164 -14.53 -66.24 26.92
CA TYR A 164 -13.13 -66.67 26.87
C TYR A 164 -12.30 -65.86 25.86
N ILE A 165 -12.92 -64.90 25.16
CA ILE A 165 -12.21 -63.99 24.26
C ILE A 165 -11.58 -62.87 25.07
N ASP A 166 -10.35 -62.53 24.71
CA ASP A 166 -9.62 -61.37 25.22
C ASP A 166 -9.92 -60.17 24.33
N TYR A 167 -11.03 -59.48 24.62
CA TYR A 167 -11.52 -58.36 23.82
C TYR A 167 -10.59 -57.16 23.89
N GLU A 168 -10.01 -56.87 25.06
CA GLU A 168 -9.02 -55.81 25.24
C GLU A 168 -7.79 -56.00 24.35
N ALA A 169 -7.23 -57.22 24.29
CA ALA A 169 -6.11 -57.50 23.39
C ALA A 169 -6.49 -57.34 21.92
N TYR A 170 -7.69 -57.78 21.53
CA TYR A 170 -8.16 -57.64 20.16
C TYR A 170 -8.40 -56.18 19.77
N GLY A 171 -9.11 -55.40 20.60
CA GLY A 171 -9.35 -53.98 20.35
C GLY A 171 -8.06 -53.18 20.26
N ARG A 172 -7.03 -53.53 21.05
CA ARG A 172 -5.70 -52.94 20.92
C ARG A 172 -5.06 -53.20 19.55
N ASP A 173 -5.18 -54.41 19.03
CA ASP A 173 -4.67 -54.76 17.70
C ASP A 173 -5.45 -54.01 16.60
N VAL A 174 -6.78 -53.93 16.72
CA VAL A 174 -7.65 -53.15 15.81
C VAL A 174 -7.22 -51.68 15.77
N ALA A 175 -7.07 -51.04 16.94
CA ALA A 175 -6.66 -49.65 17.02
C ALA A 175 -5.30 -49.39 16.37
N LEU A 176 -4.37 -50.34 16.49
CA LEU A 176 -3.07 -50.24 15.85
C LEU A 176 -3.13 -50.43 14.33
N GLU A 177 -4.01 -51.31 13.84
CA GLU A 177 -4.19 -51.56 12.40
C GLU A 177 -4.87 -50.39 11.67
N GLU A 178 -5.81 -49.72 12.32
CA GLU A 178 -6.59 -48.61 11.75
C GLU A 178 -6.03 -47.22 12.12
N ASN A 179 -4.87 -47.17 12.76
CA ASN A 179 -4.26 -45.92 13.24
C ASN A 179 -5.21 -45.09 14.14
N GLY A 180 -6.03 -45.78 14.95
CA GLY A 180 -7.03 -45.17 15.80
C GLY A 180 -6.50 -44.78 17.18
N THR A 181 -7.15 -43.80 17.79
CA THR A 181 -6.81 -43.26 19.11
C THR A 181 -8.05 -43.00 19.95
N PHE A 182 -7.89 -42.98 21.27
CA PHE A 182 -8.95 -42.53 22.18
C PHE A 182 -8.80 -41.05 22.46
N THR A 183 -9.88 -40.31 22.25
CA THR A 183 -10.03 -38.87 22.51
C THR A 183 -11.11 -38.64 23.55
N ASP A 184 -11.29 -37.38 23.96
CA ASP A 184 -12.42 -37.02 24.83
C ASP A 184 -13.78 -37.21 24.12
N GLN A 185 -13.79 -37.36 22.79
CA GLN A 185 -14.96 -37.65 21.95
C GLN A 185 -15.25 -39.14 21.76
N GLY A 186 -14.41 -40.05 22.27
CA GLY A 186 -14.54 -41.50 22.10
C GLY A 186 -13.38 -42.11 21.32
N TYR A 187 -13.61 -43.23 20.64
CA TYR A 187 -12.61 -43.83 19.77
C TYR A 187 -12.67 -43.19 18.39
N VAL A 188 -11.55 -42.71 17.89
CA VAL A 188 -11.41 -42.04 16.59
C VAL A 188 -10.48 -42.86 15.72
N ARG A 189 -10.82 -43.02 14.44
CA ARG A 189 -9.90 -43.57 13.45
C ARG A 189 -9.81 -42.69 12.21
N ASP A 190 -8.63 -42.74 11.60
CA ASP A 190 -8.38 -42.22 10.26
C ASP A 190 -9.12 -43.13 9.24
N THR A 191 -9.89 -42.53 8.34
CA THR A 191 -10.60 -43.29 7.29
C THR A 191 -9.67 -43.73 6.16
N GLY A 192 -8.48 -43.13 6.07
CA GLY A 192 -7.53 -43.29 4.97
C GLY A 192 -7.89 -42.46 3.74
N ASP A 193 -8.90 -41.58 3.85
CA ASP A 193 -9.25 -40.63 2.81
C ASP A 193 -8.17 -39.54 2.66
N SER A 194 -8.15 -38.89 1.51
CA SER A 194 -7.13 -37.89 1.21
C SER A 194 -7.54 -36.54 1.75
N PHE A 195 -6.71 -35.97 2.61
CA PHE A 195 -6.85 -34.58 3.03
C PHE A 195 -6.62 -33.63 1.84
N HIS A 196 -7.59 -32.76 1.58
CA HIS A 196 -7.60 -31.82 0.46
C HIS A 196 -7.46 -30.38 0.96
N GLU A 197 -6.60 -29.61 0.29
CA GLU A 197 -6.49 -28.17 0.51
C GLU A 197 -7.58 -27.44 -0.31
N TYR A 198 -8.57 -26.91 0.38
CA TYR A 198 -9.65 -26.07 -0.16
C TYR A 198 -9.37 -24.59 0.03
N TYR A 199 -8.59 -24.23 1.04
CA TYR A 199 -8.19 -22.88 1.37
C TYR A 199 -6.65 -22.77 1.35
N ASP A 200 -6.14 -21.81 0.59
CA ASP A 200 -4.72 -21.62 0.28
C ASP A 200 -4.01 -20.62 1.22
N GLY A 201 -4.73 -20.04 2.19
CA GLY A 201 -4.20 -19.01 3.09
C GLY A 201 -4.18 -17.61 2.47
N GLU A 202 -4.70 -17.45 1.25
CA GLU A 202 -4.81 -16.16 0.60
C GLU A 202 -6.16 -15.51 0.94
N ARG A 203 -6.14 -14.21 1.23
CA ARG A 203 -7.36 -13.45 1.56
C ARG A 203 -8.41 -13.54 0.45
N GLY A 204 -7.98 -13.54 -0.82
CA GLY A 204 -8.86 -13.59 -1.98
C GLY A 204 -9.68 -14.89 -2.10
N SER A 205 -9.27 -15.95 -1.42
CA SER A 205 -9.98 -17.23 -1.40
C SER A 205 -11.08 -17.29 -0.34
N ILE A 206 -11.11 -16.34 0.61
CA ILE A 206 -12.18 -16.21 1.61
C ILE A 206 -13.41 -15.59 0.91
N PRO A 207 -14.63 -16.14 1.04
CA PRO A 207 -15.83 -15.50 0.48
C PRO A 207 -16.08 -14.10 1.06
N ASP A 208 -16.55 -13.17 0.23
CA ASP A 208 -16.70 -11.74 0.59
C ASP A 208 -17.52 -11.50 1.86
N GLU A 209 -18.55 -12.32 2.09
CA GLU A 209 -19.43 -12.22 3.27
C GLU A 209 -18.72 -12.47 4.61
N TYR A 210 -17.54 -13.10 4.59
CA TYR A 210 -16.72 -13.34 5.78
C TYR A 210 -15.53 -12.37 5.91
N ARG A 211 -15.30 -11.49 4.93
CA ARG A 211 -14.18 -10.53 4.92
C ARG A 211 -14.52 -9.25 5.70
N VAL A 212 -14.32 -9.29 7.01
CA VAL A 212 -14.63 -8.22 7.97
C VAL A 212 -13.63 -7.06 7.98
N MET A 213 -12.45 -7.24 7.40
CA MET A 213 -11.43 -6.19 7.21
C MET A 213 -11.64 -5.35 5.95
N THR A 214 -12.68 -5.64 5.16
CA THR A 214 -13.10 -4.77 4.05
C THR A 214 -14.05 -3.71 4.60
N PHE A 215 -13.53 -2.53 4.92
CA PHE A 215 -14.40 -1.40 5.20
C PHE A 215 -14.90 -0.88 3.85
N GLN A 216 -16.21 -0.68 3.71
CA GLN A 216 -16.85 -0.24 2.45
C GLN A 216 -16.33 1.12 1.90
N ASP A 217 -15.41 1.79 2.59
CA ASP A 217 -14.79 3.04 2.18
C ASP A 217 -13.46 2.84 1.40
N ASP A 218 -12.84 1.65 1.49
CA ASP A 218 -11.46 1.37 1.05
C ASP A 218 -11.37 0.47 -0.19
N LEU A 219 -12.25 0.64 -1.19
CA LEU A 219 -11.90 0.12 -2.52
C LEU A 219 -10.68 0.94 -3.03
N PRO A 220 -9.57 0.30 -3.43
CA PRO A 220 -8.44 0.98 -4.03
C PRO A 220 -8.90 1.85 -5.20
N GLU A 221 -8.27 3.01 -5.40
CA GLU A 221 -8.66 3.94 -6.47
C GLU A 221 -8.60 3.27 -7.86
N GLU A 222 -7.70 2.30 -8.02
CA GLU A 222 -7.57 1.43 -9.19
C GLU A 222 -8.82 0.58 -9.44
N GLU A 223 -9.36 -0.08 -8.41
CA GLU A 223 -10.58 -0.89 -8.52
C GLU A 223 -11.83 -0.01 -8.73
N LYS A 224 -11.90 1.15 -8.06
CA LYS A 224 -12.95 2.16 -8.29
C LYS A 224 -12.94 2.64 -9.75
N SER A 225 -11.74 2.90 -10.28
CA SER A 225 -11.54 3.32 -11.67
C SER A 225 -11.95 2.23 -12.66
N GLU A 226 -11.52 0.97 -12.47
CA GLU A 226 -11.92 -0.14 -13.33
C GLU A 226 -13.43 -0.35 -13.35
N TRP A 227 -14.08 -0.29 -12.18
CA TRP A 227 -15.53 -0.42 -12.07
C TRP A 227 -16.26 0.74 -12.75
N ALA A 228 -15.79 1.98 -12.58
CA ALA A 228 -16.34 3.16 -13.24
C ALA A 228 -16.19 3.06 -14.78
N ILE A 229 -15.08 2.51 -15.27
CA ILE A 229 -14.87 2.26 -16.70
C ILE A 229 -15.92 1.28 -17.23
N ASP A 230 -16.16 0.17 -16.54
CA ASP A 230 -17.14 -0.83 -16.97
C ASP A 230 -18.57 -0.26 -17.02
N ILE A 231 -18.98 0.47 -15.98
CA ILE A 231 -20.27 1.17 -15.95
C ILE A 231 -20.37 2.17 -17.10
N ALA A 232 -19.34 3.00 -17.32
CA ALA A 232 -19.32 4.00 -18.40
C ALA A 232 -19.45 3.36 -19.79
N PHE A 233 -18.79 2.21 -20.01
CA PHE A 233 -18.87 1.47 -21.27
C PHE A 233 -20.26 0.91 -21.54
N ASP A 234 -20.89 0.31 -20.53
CA ASP A 234 -22.24 -0.23 -20.67
C ASP A 234 -23.29 0.87 -20.80
N MET A 235 -23.11 2.00 -20.13
CA MET A 235 -23.95 3.19 -20.27
C MET A 235 -23.87 3.81 -21.67
N ASP A 236 -22.68 4.07 -22.23
CA ASP A 236 -22.55 4.59 -23.60
C ASP A 236 -23.22 3.67 -24.62
N LYS A 237 -22.99 2.37 -24.48
CA LYS A 237 -23.61 1.34 -25.33
C LYS A 237 -25.13 1.35 -25.21
N PHE A 238 -25.67 1.50 -24.00
CA PHE A 238 -27.11 1.59 -23.77
C PHE A 238 -27.70 2.86 -24.38
N PHE A 239 -27.09 4.02 -24.14
CA PHE A 239 -27.56 5.30 -24.67
C PHE A 239 -27.52 5.35 -26.19
N ARG A 240 -26.47 4.86 -26.85
CA ARG A 240 -26.42 4.80 -28.33
C ARG A 240 -27.52 3.93 -28.94
N GLN A 241 -27.98 2.90 -28.23
CA GLN A 241 -29.04 2.01 -28.72
C GLN A 241 -30.44 2.58 -28.49
N ARG A 242 -30.63 3.35 -27.42
CA ARG A 242 -31.96 3.79 -26.96
C ARG A 242 -32.25 5.26 -27.20
N ASP A 243 -31.21 6.07 -27.40
CA ASP A 243 -31.30 7.50 -27.67
C ASP A 243 -30.55 7.85 -28.98
N PRO A 244 -31.29 7.97 -30.11
CA PRO A 244 -30.72 8.40 -31.39
C PRO A 244 -30.12 9.81 -31.37
N GLN A 245 -30.54 10.66 -30.42
CA GLN A 245 -30.09 12.03 -30.29
C GLN A 245 -28.73 12.08 -29.58
N TYR A 246 -28.55 11.28 -28.53
CA TYR A 246 -27.25 11.03 -27.88
C TYR A 246 -26.19 10.54 -28.87
N ALA A 247 -26.54 9.57 -29.72
CA ALA A 247 -25.62 9.05 -30.74
C ALA A 247 -25.20 10.11 -31.79
N ALA A 248 -26.03 11.13 -32.01
CA ALA A 248 -25.73 12.23 -32.93
C ALA A 248 -24.90 13.34 -32.26
N GLU A 249 -25.11 13.59 -30.98
CA GLU A 249 -24.37 14.58 -30.17
C GLU A 249 -22.98 14.06 -29.76
N HIS A 250 -22.79 12.75 -29.68
CA HIS A 250 -21.51 12.12 -29.35
C HIS A 250 -21.04 11.16 -30.45
N PRO A 251 -20.55 11.69 -31.59
CA PRO A 251 -20.11 10.88 -32.73
C PRO A 251 -18.85 10.04 -32.44
N GLU A 252 -18.02 10.46 -31.49
CA GLU A 252 -16.81 9.75 -31.06
C GLU A 252 -17.10 8.91 -29.81
N ALA A 253 -16.98 7.59 -29.94
CA ALA A 253 -17.32 6.66 -28.87
C ALA A 253 -16.32 6.64 -27.70
N HIS A 254 -15.09 7.08 -27.92
CA HIS A 254 -14.07 7.15 -26.87
C HIS A 254 -14.37 8.32 -25.92
N ALA A 255 -14.50 9.53 -26.49
CA ALA A 255 -14.79 10.75 -25.74
C ALA A 255 -16.09 10.65 -24.92
N ALA A 256 -17.13 10.02 -25.46
CA ALA A 256 -18.39 9.83 -24.75
C ALA A 256 -18.27 8.90 -23.52
N LYS A 257 -17.39 7.88 -23.61
CA LYS A 257 -17.13 6.98 -22.48
C LYS A 257 -16.27 7.65 -21.43
N GLU A 258 -15.28 8.44 -21.86
CA GLU A 258 -14.47 9.27 -20.96
C GLU A 258 -15.34 10.27 -20.19
N GLU A 259 -16.29 10.94 -20.84
CA GLU A 259 -17.21 11.87 -20.17
C GLU A 259 -18.11 11.18 -19.12
N LEU A 260 -18.58 9.97 -19.40
CA LEU A 260 -19.35 9.16 -18.45
C LEU A 260 -18.49 8.68 -17.28
N TYR A 261 -17.26 8.22 -17.57
CA TYR A 261 -16.29 7.83 -16.56
C TYR A 261 -15.93 9.01 -15.63
N GLU A 262 -15.62 10.18 -16.18
CA GLU A 262 -15.34 11.39 -15.41
C GLU A 262 -16.54 11.82 -14.57
N SER A 263 -17.76 11.59 -15.04
CA SER A 263 -18.97 11.89 -14.27
C SER A 263 -19.15 10.93 -13.09
N LEU A 264 -18.87 9.65 -13.26
CA LEU A 264 -18.89 8.64 -12.19
C LEU A 264 -17.81 8.94 -11.13
N MET A 265 -16.56 9.15 -11.56
CA MET A 265 -15.44 9.42 -10.66
C MET A 265 -15.56 10.75 -9.93
N ALA A 266 -16.16 11.76 -10.56
CA ALA A 266 -16.40 13.06 -9.92
C ALA A 266 -17.66 13.08 -9.04
N GLY A 267 -18.37 11.95 -8.87
CA GLY A 267 -19.61 11.91 -8.08
C GLY A 267 -20.76 12.73 -8.69
N ARG A 268 -20.80 12.90 -10.02
CA ARG A 268 -21.88 13.55 -10.76
C ARG A 268 -22.82 12.51 -11.38
N ILE A 269 -23.49 11.75 -10.52
CA ILE A 269 -24.22 10.54 -10.89
C ILE A 269 -25.73 10.81 -11.03
N SER A 270 -26.31 11.84 -10.39
CA SER A 270 -27.76 12.12 -10.47
C SER A 270 -28.24 12.37 -11.89
N ALA A 271 -27.46 13.08 -12.72
CA ALA A 271 -27.81 13.33 -14.12
C ALA A 271 -27.85 12.02 -14.95
N LEU A 272 -27.05 11.04 -14.56
CA LEU A 272 -26.99 9.72 -15.21
C LEU A 272 -28.22 8.88 -14.83
N ASP A 273 -28.61 8.89 -13.55
CA ASP A 273 -29.81 8.22 -13.06
C ASP A 273 -31.10 8.79 -13.67
N GLU A 274 -31.22 10.13 -13.73
CA GLU A 274 -32.37 10.78 -14.36
C GLU A 274 -32.51 10.38 -15.84
N LYS A 275 -31.38 10.29 -16.54
CA LYS A 275 -31.36 9.89 -17.95
C LYS A 275 -31.70 8.42 -18.16
N LEU A 276 -31.21 7.52 -17.29
CA LEU A 276 -31.60 6.10 -17.30
C LEU A 276 -33.09 5.93 -17.02
N ALA A 277 -33.62 6.65 -16.01
CA ALA A 277 -35.05 6.65 -15.68
C ALA A 277 -35.90 7.21 -16.83
N ALA A 278 -35.47 8.29 -17.49
CA ALA A 278 -36.16 8.86 -18.66
C ALA A 278 -36.21 7.89 -19.85
N LEU A 279 -35.21 7.01 -19.98
CA LEU A 279 -35.17 5.93 -20.98
C LEU A 279 -35.91 4.66 -20.52
N GLY A 280 -36.56 4.70 -19.35
CA GLY A 280 -37.45 3.66 -18.84
C GLY A 280 -36.74 2.54 -18.06
N GLN A 281 -35.51 2.75 -17.60
CA GLN A 281 -34.86 1.86 -16.64
C GLN A 281 -35.43 2.05 -15.24
N THR A 282 -35.42 0.98 -14.46
CA THR A 282 -35.87 0.92 -13.06
C THR A 282 -34.78 0.32 -12.18
N GLN A 283 -34.90 0.42 -10.85
CA GLN A 283 -33.90 -0.11 -9.92
C GLN A 283 -33.68 -1.64 -10.03
N GLU A 284 -34.62 -2.37 -10.62
CA GLU A 284 -34.50 -3.81 -10.89
C GLU A 284 -33.65 -4.13 -12.13
N ASP A 285 -33.29 -3.12 -12.91
CA ASP A 285 -32.46 -3.26 -14.11
C ASP A 285 -30.95 -3.14 -13.78
N TYR A 286 -30.12 -3.76 -14.62
CA TYR A 286 -28.68 -3.88 -14.38
C TYR A 286 -27.96 -2.54 -14.17
N LEU A 287 -28.19 -1.54 -15.02
CA LEU A 287 -27.42 -0.28 -14.96
C LEU A 287 -27.72 0.53 -13.67
N PRO A 288 -28.99 0.81 -13.30
CA PRO A 288 -29.31 1.48 -12.04
C PRO A 288 -28.84 0.73 -10.80
N SER A 289 -28.91 -0.60 -10.80
CA SER A 289 -28.45 -1.41 -9.65
C SER A 289 -26.93 -1.41 -9.48
N GLU A 290 -26.16 -1.44 -10.58
CA GLU A 290 -24.69 -1.30 -10.51
C GLU A 290 -24.27 0.11 -10.10
N ILE A 291 -25.00 1.14 -10.53
CA ILE A 291 -24.76 2.52 -10.09
C ILE A 291 -25.03 2.69 -8.59
N GLU A 292 -26.10 2.08 -8.05
CA GLU A 292 -26.40 2.13 -6.62
C GLU A 292 -25.29 1.46 -5.79
N LYS A 293 -24.83 0.27 -6.21
CA LYS A 293 -23.67 -0.38 -5.58
C LYS A 293 -22.40 0.48 -5.66
N PHE A 294 -22.17 1.13 -6.80
CA PHE A 294 -21.02 2.00 -6.98
C PHE A 294 -21.09 3.25 -6.07
N LYS A 295 -22.28 3.83 -5.88
CA LYS A 295 -22.52 4.93 -4.94
C LYS A 295 -22.23 4.52 -3.50
N ASP A 296 -22.72 3.35 -3.09
CA ASP A 296 -22.50 2.82 -1.75
C ASP A 296 -21.01 2.58 -1.50
N ALA A 297 -20.28 2.06 -2.50
CA ALA A 297 -18.86 1.72 -2.37
C ALA A 297 -17.89 2.91 -2.55
N THR A 298 -18.37 4.05 -3.05
CA THR A 298 -17.58 5.28 -3.21
C THR A 298 -17.92 6.34 -2.16
N GLY A 299 -18.87 6.06 -1.25
CA GLY A 299 -19.33 7.04 -0.26
C GLY A 299 -20.00 8.26 -0.90
N TYR A 300 -20.72 8.06 -2.01
CA TYR A 300 -21.34 9.14 -2.77
C TYR A 300 -22.31 9.96 -1.91
N GLU A 301 -22.13 11.29 -1.92
CA GLU A 301 -23.02 12.24 -1.28
C GLU A 301 -23.76 13.09 -2.34
N GLU A 302 -25.07 13.24 -2.22
CA GLU A 302 -25.98 13.89 -3.20
C GLU A 302 -25.58 15.35 -3.54
N PHE A 303 -24.72 15.99 -2.74
CA PHE A 303 -24.20 17.33 -3.04
C PHE A 303 -23.02 17.36 -4.02
N LEU A 304 -22.40 16.22 -4.34
CA LEU A 304 -21.32 16.13 -5.35
C LEU A 304 -21.86 16.33 -6.78
N ASP A 305 -23.18 16.27 -6.97
CA ASP A 305 -23.84 16.51 -8.26
C ASP A 305 -23.91 17.98 -8.69
N PHE A 306 -23.59 18.92 -7.79
CA PHE A 306 -23.71 20.35 -8.10
C PHE A 306 -22.46 20.89 -8.81
N ASP A 307 -22.63 21.49 -9.99
CA ASP A 307 -21.55 22.18 -10.70
C ASP A 307 -21.08 23.41 -9.87
N PRO A 308 -19.77 23.52 -9.54
CA PRO A 308 -19.20 24.69 -8.85
C PRO A 308 -19.55 26.04 -9.51
N ALA A 309 -19.75 26.07 -10.82
CA ALA A 309 -20.16 27.26 -11.56
C ALA A 309 -21.65 27.62 -11.35
N GLU A 310 -22.53 26.63 -11.20
CA GLU A 310 -23.95 26.84 -10.88
C GLU A 310 -24.13 27.29 -9.42
N VAL A 311 -23.35 26.70 -8.51
CA VAL A 311 -23.27 27.12 -7.10
C VAL A 311 -22.83 28.59 -7.00
N LYS A 312 -21.83 28.99 -7.79
CA LYS A 312 -21.33 30.37 -7.86
C LYS A 312 -22.35 31.35 -8.45
N ALA A 313 -23.13 30.94 -9.44
CA ALA A 313 -24.18 31.77 -10.04
C ALA A 313 -25.41 31.92 -9.13
N ALA A 314 -25.72 30.91 -8.31
CA ALA A 314 -26.81 30.94 -7.34
C ALA A 314 -26.52 31.82 -6.11
N LEU A 315 -25.25 31.96 -5.73
CA LEU A 315 -24.80 32.85 -4.64
C LEU A 315 -25.05 34.35 -4.93
N ASP A 316 -25.22 34.74 -6.20
CA ASP A 316 -25.50 36.13 -6.62
C ASP A 316 -27.01 36.49 -6.59
N ASP A 317 -27.91 35.53 -6.27
CA ASP A 317 -29.37 35.75 -6.25
C ASP A 317 -30.00 35.44 -4.86
N PRO A 318 -30.34 36.47 -4.05
CA PRO A 318 -30.71 36.31 -2.64
C PRO A 318 -32.11 35.73 -2.38
N GLU A 319 -32.86 35.29 -3.40
CA GLU A 319 -34.20 34.69 -3.22
C GLU A 319 -34.23 33.15 -3.25
N LYS A 320 -33.10 32.44 -3.41
CA LYS A 320 -33.08 30.96 -3.28
C LYS A 320 -32.73 30.50 -1.87
N SER A 321 -33.61 29.64 -1.33
CA SER A 321 -33.74 29.23 0.08
C SER A 321 -32.67 28.25 0.62
N HIS A 322 -31.42 28.28 0.15
CA HIS A 322 -30.35 27.40 0.65
C HIS A 322 -29.01 28.11 0.86
N ALA A 323 -29.03 29.42 1.13
CA ALA A 323 -27.81 30.21 1.34
C ALA A 323 -26.93 29.69 2.49
N ASP A 324 -27.52 29.16 3.57
CA ASP A 324 -26.75 28.68 4.74
C ASP A 324 -26.03 27.34 4.50
N GLU A 325 -26.63 26.41 3.74
CA GLU A 325 -25.98 25.15 3.33
C GLU A 325 -24.93 25.40 2.22
N MET A 326 -25.20 26.34 1.31
CA MET A 326 -24.26 26.74 0.25
C MET A 326 -23.08 27.58 0.78
N LEU A 327 -23.23 28.35 1.86
CA LEU A 327 -22.11 29.00 2.54
C LEU A 327 -21.17 27.97 3.21
N SER A 328 -21.75 26.93 3.82
CA SER A 328 -20.99 25.79 4.35
C SER A 328 -20.26 25.01 3.24
N ALA A 329 -20.89 24.86 2.07
CA ALA A 329 -20.29 24.21 0.91
C ALA A 329 -19.19 25.06 0.25
N ALA A 330 -19.35 26.39 0.19
CA ALA A 330 -18.33 27.31 -0.29
C ALA A 330 -17.10 27.36 0.64
N GLU A 331 -17.26 27.10 1.94
CA GLU A 331 -16.16 26.91 2.89
C GLU A 331 -15.47 25.54 2.75
N LYS A 332 -16.19 24.49 2.29
CA LYS A 332 -15.63 23.14 2.05
C LYS A 332 -14.95 22.97 0.68
N VAL A 333 -15.47 23.56 -0.40
CA VAL A 333 -14.90 23.46 -1.77
C VAL A 333 -13.73 24.44 -1.98
N ALA A 334 -13.53 25.40 -1.08
CA ALA A 334 -12.37 26.29 -1.07
C ALA A 334 -11.12 25.67 -0.41
N SER A 335 -11.15 24.39 -0.05
CA SER A 335 -10.08 23.63 0.59
C SER A 335 -9.55 22.59 -0.41
N GLU A 336 -8.31 22.56 -0.91
CA GLU A 336 -7.10 23.35 -0.64
C GLU A 336 -6.23 23.26 -1.91
N LYS A 337 -5.91 24.39 -2.54
CA LYS A 337 -4.80 24.41 -3.51
C LYS A 337 -3.51 24.10 -2.78
N MET A 338 -2.63 23.31 -3.40
CA MET A 338 -1.34 23.01 -2.82
C MET A 338 -0.35 24.15 -3.09
N THR A 339 0.24 24.68 -2.02
CA THR A 339 1.33 25.66 -2.14
C THR A 339 2.67 24.94 -2.28
N VAL A 340 3.32 25.09 -3.43
CA VAL A 340 4.61 24.46 -3.76
C VAL A 340 5.69 25.50 -4.04
N LEU A 341 6.96 25.08 -3.93
CA LEU A 341 8.10 25.90 -4.35
C LEU A 341 8.66 25.36 -5.67
N VAL A 342 8.56 26.15 -6.74
CA VAL A 342 9.08 25.79 -8.05
C VAL A 342 10.53 26.23 -8.17
N VAL A 343 11.41 25.31 -8.58
CA VAL A 343 12.83 25.57 -8.78
C VAL A 343 13.21 25.24 -10.22
N GLU A 344 13.41 26.27 -11.03
CA GLU A 344 13.84 26.12 -12.43
C GLU A 344 15.38 26.20 -12.56
N PRO A 345 15.97 25.54 -13.59
CA PRO A 345 17.39 25.67 -13.88
C PRO A 345 17.82 27.12 -14.06
N MET A 346 18.96 27.48 -13.47
CA MET A 346 19.57 28.82 -13.57
C MET A 346 18.70 30.00 -13.05
N LYS A 347 17.57 29.74 -12.39
CA LYS A 347 16.66 30.76 -11.83
C LYS A 347 16.55 30.66 -10.30
N GLU A 348 16.08 31.74 -9.69
CA GLU A 348 15.70 31.76 -8.27
C GLU A 348 14.36 31.03 -8.06
N PRO A 349 14.17 30.35 -6.92
CA PRO A 349 12.95 29.63 -6.63
C PRO A 349 11.78 30.60 -6.37
N TYR A 350 10.56 30.19 -6.70
CA TYR A 350 9.36 30.98 -6.46
C TYR A 350 8.18 30.11 -6.04
N VAL A 351 7.27 30.70 -5.27
CA VAL A 351 6.08 30.01 -4.74
C VAL A 351 4.99 30.00 -5.80
N LYS A 352 4.31 28.86 -5.93
CA LYS A 352 3.18 28.69 -6.85
C LYS A 352 2.09 27.86 -6.15
N GLU A 353 0.83 28.21 -6.39
CA GLU A 353 -0.31 27.39 -6.00
C GLU A 353 -0.70 26.53 -7.21
N ILE A 354 -0.73 25.21 -7.00
CA ILE A 354 -1.14 24.22 -7.99
C ILE A 354 -2.23 23.34 -7.40
N ASP A 355 -2.97 22.66 -8.27
CA ASP A 355 -3.92 21.64 -7.82
C ASP A 355 -3.11 20.38 -7.40
N PRO A 356 -3.54 19.63 -6.36
CA PRO A 356 -2.78 18.51 -5.79
C PRO A 356 -2.79 17.24 -6.65
N ASP A 357 -3.38 17.27 -7.85
CA ASP A 357 -3.49 16.13 -8.75
C ASP A 357 -2.17 15.82 -9.48
N LEU A 358 -1.99 14.54 -9.81
CA LEU A 358 -0.81 14.03 -10.53
C LEU A 358 -0.53 14.80 -11.83
N HIS A 359 -1.58 15.15 -12.58
CA HIS A 359 -1.46 15.83 -13.86
C HIS A 359 -0.89 17.26 -13.70
N SER A 360 -1.29 18.00 -12.65
CA SER A 360 -0.70 19.31 -12.35
C SER A 360 0.79 19.23 -12.01
N LEU A 361 1.21 18.18 -11.31
CA LEU A 361 2.63 17.94 -10.99
C LEU A 361 3.45 17.60 -12.23
N GLN A 362 2.96 16.65 -13.05
CA GLN A 362 3.60 16.25 -14.32
C GLN A 362 3.73 17.43 -15.30
N ALA A 363 2.70 18.28 -15.37
CA ALA A 363 2.70 19.47 -16.22
C ALA A 363 3.80 20.47 -15.84
N GLU A 364 4.13 20.58 -14.54
CA GLU A 364 5.12 21.54 -14.05
C GLU A 364 6.56 21.02 -14.19
N VAL A 365 6.79 19.71 -13.95
CA VAL A 365 8.13 19.11 -14.10
C VAL A 365 8.45 18.70 -15.55
N GLY A 366 7.42 18.57 -16.39
CA GLY A 366 7.54 18.35 -17.83
C GLY A 366 7.74 16.88 -18.24
N GLY A 367 7.03 15.95 -17.59
CA GLY A 367 7.09 14.51 -17.86
C GLY A 367 6.61 13.69 -16.66
N ASP A 368 6.88 12.37 -16.69
CA ASP A 368 6.59 11.49 -15.56
C ASP A 368 7.39 11.91 -14.32
N ILE A 369 6.73 11.84 -13.17
CA ILE A 369 7.30 12.36 -11.93
C ILE A 369 8.07 11.28 -11.17
N GLY A 370 9.22 11.67 -10.64
CA GLY A 370 9.99 10.92 -9.64
C GLY A 370 10.11 11.77 -8.38
N ALA A 371 9.92 11.17 -7.21
CA ALA A 371 10.03 11.83 -5.91
C ALA A 371 11.30 11.40 -5.18
N THR A 372 12.06 12.38 -4.67
CA THR A 372 13.25 12.13 -3.85
C THR A 372 13.11 12.79 -2.48
N TYR A 373 13.68 12.16 -1.46
CA TYR A 373 13.55 12.55 -0.04
C TYR A 373 14.91 12.91 0.57
N PRO A 374 15.60 13.97 0.07
CA PRO A 374 16.96 14.30 0.49
C PRO A 374 17.08 14.91 1.88
N TYR A 375 15.97 15.24 2.54
CA TYR A 375 15.96 15.99 3.80
C TYR A 375 15.18 15.25 4.88
N SER A 376 15.51 15.53 6.15
CA SER A 376 14.76 15.01 7.31
C SER A 376 13.50 15.82 7.64
N ASP A 377 13.29 16.96 6.97
CA ASP A 377 12.03 17.67 7.00
C ASP A 377 10.97 16.90 6.20
N PRO A 378 9.66 17.04 6.51
CA PRO A 378 8.58 16.36 5.79
C PRO A 378 8.33 17.02 4.43
N VAL A 379 9.31 16.91 3.51
CA VAL A 379 9.23 17.43 2.15
C VAL A 379 9.76 16.41 1.14
N ALA A 380 9.18 16.41 -0.05
CA ALA A 380 9.72 15.72 -1.21
C ALA A 380 10.21 16.73 -2.26
N LEU A 381 11.20 16.31 -3.04
CA LEU A 381 11.53 16.93 -4.31
C LEU A 381 10.93 16.11 -5.44
N VAL A 382 9.95 16.69 -6.13
CA VAL A 382 9.29 16.08 -7.29
C VAL A 382 9.96 16.62 -8.55
N CYS A 383 10.54 15.75 -9.36
CA CYS A 383 11.21 16.10 -10.61
C CYS A 383 10.81 15.15 -11.74
N ASN A 384 11.24 15.46 -12.97
CA ASN A 384 11.04 14.55 -14.10
C ASN A 384 11.98 13.34 -13.95
N ASP A 385 11.39 12.13 -13.88
CA ASP A 385 12.12 10.87 -13.65
C ASP A 385 13.10 10.55 -14.80
N GLU A 386 12.68 10.83 -16.04
CA GLU A 386 13.51 10.67 -17.23
C GLU A 386 14.42 11.89 -17.50
N GLY A 387 14.41 12.92 -16.66
CA GLY A 387 15.03 14.21 -16.93
C GLY A 387 16.52 14.13 -17.27
N LYS A 388 17.26 13.24 -16.59
CA LYS A 388 18.68 12.98 -16.86
C LYS A 388 18.89 12.22 -18.18
N LEU A 389 17.96 11.32 -18.53
CA LEU A 389 18.02 10.46 -19.72
C LEU A 389 17.72 11.25 -20.99
N ILE A 390 16.72 12.13 -20.95
CA ILE A 390 16.34 13.00 -22.08
C ILE A 390 17.22 14.24 -22.21
N GLY A 391 18.14 14.46 -21.26
CA GLY A 391 19.16 15.50 -21.32
C GLY A 391 18.69 16.89 -20.93
N LEU A 392 17.78 17.01 -19.95
CA LEU A 392 17.39 18.29 -19.38
C LEU A 392 18.58 19.00 -18.70
N ASP A 393 18.52 20.32 -18.61
CA ASP A 393 19.55 21.13 -17.94
C ASP A 393 19.64 20.79 -16.46
N LEU A 394 20.86 20.56 -15.95
CA LEU A 394 21.12 20.29 -14.54
C LEU A 394 20.78 21.52 -13.69
N ASN A 395 20.08 21.29 -12.57
CA ASN A 395 19.44 22.34 -11.78
C ASN A 395 20.11 22.57 -10.41
N ARG A 396 20.08 21.58 -9.51
CA ARG A 396 20.65 21.66 -8.15
C ARG A 396 21.28 20.33 -7.74
N GLY A 397 22.38 20.40 -7.00
CA GLY A 397 23.05 19.23 -6.44
C GLY A 397 22.48 18.87 -5.08
N LEU A 398 22.09 17.61 -4.91
CA LEU A 398 21.68 17.04 -3.63
C LEU A 398 22.93 16.60 -2.87
N ARG A 399 23.00 16.99 -1.59
CA ARG A 399 24.18 16.83 -0.74
C ARG A 399 23.85 15.94 0.45
N ASP A 400 24.80 15.10 0.85
CA ASP A 400 24.73 14.29 2.05
C ASP A 400 25.00 15.12 3.34
N GLU A 401 24.99 14.46 4.49
CA GLU A 401 25.29 15.08 5.79
C GLU A 401 26.70 15.71 5.88
N ASN A 402 27.63 15.25 5.04
CA ASN A 402 29.01 15.75 4.97
C ASN A 402 29.15 16.92 3.99
N GLY A 403 28.08 17.26 3.25
CA GLY A 403 28.06 18.31 2.23
C GLY A 403 28.59 17.86 0.87
N GLU A 404 28.87 16.56 0.70
CA GLU A 404 29.29 15.94 -0.56
C GLU A 404 28.07 15.68 -1.45
N ILE A 405 28.22 15.90 -2.75
CA ILE A 405 27.10 15.73 -3.70
C ILE A 405 26.97 14.25 -4.02
N TYR A 406 25.79 13.69 -3.75
CA TYR A 406 25.47 12.31 -4.11
C TYR A 406 24.59 12.21 -5.36
N ASP A 407 23.78 13.24 -5.64
CA ASP A 407 22.94 13.29 -6.84
C ASP A 407 22.73 14.72 -7.37
N ILE A 408 22.27 14.86 -8.63
CA ILE A 408 21.99 16.15 -9.29
C ILE A 408 20.65 16.07 -10.00
N VAL A 409 19.74 16.96 -9.63
CA VAL A 409 18.41 17.05 -10.27
C VAL A 409 18.54 17.70 -11.65
N ALA A 410 17.88 17.12 -12.66
CA ALA A 410 17.82 17.64 -14.02
C ALA A 410 16.42 18.17 -14.35
N GLY A 411 16.32 19.35 -14.96
CA GLY A 411 15.04 20.00 -15.27
C GLY A 411 14.44 20.78 -14.10
N THR A 412 13.20 21.24 -14.27
CA THR A 412 12.42 21.91 -13.21
C THR A 412 12.01 20.89 -12.15
N PHE A 413 12.13 21.24 -10.89
CA PHE A 413 11.62 20.42 -9.79
C PHE A 413 10.79 21.25 -8.82
N LEU A 414 9.92 20.56 -8.09
CA LEU A 414 9.04 21.12 -7.09
C LEU A 414 9.49 20.66 -5.71
N VAL A 415 9.48 21.58 -4.75
CA VAL A 415 9.48 21.21 -3.33
C VAL A 415 8.02 21.18 -2.91
N VAL A 416 7.60 20.03 -2.38
CA VAL A 416 6.23 19.79 -1.90
C VAL A 416 6.29 19.29 -0.45
N GLY A 417 5.26 19.57 0.34
CA GLY A 417 5.11 18.99 1.66
C GLY A 417 4.72 17.53 1.56
N LEU A 418 4.97 16.76 2.62
CA LEU A 418 4.51 15.38 2.73
C LEU A 418 3.29 15.30 3.65
N GLY A 419 2.18 14.80 3.12
CA GLY A 419 1.00 14.37 3.85
C GLY A 419 1.09 12.90 4.26
N GLU A 420 -0.04 12.32 4.67
CA GLU A 420 -0.12 10.92 5.11
C GLU A 420 0.01 9.94 3.92
N GLU A 421 -0.70 10.22 2.81
CA GLU A 421 -0.66 9.40 1.59
C GLU A 421 -0.36 10.21 0.31
N ASP A 422 -0.50 11.54 0.37
CA ASP A 422 -0.36 12.46 -0.77
C ASP A 422 0.66 13.59 -0.53
N PHE A 423 1.02 14.30 -1.60
CA PHE A 423 1.74 15.57 -1.49
C PHE A 423 0.86 16.67 -0.88
N ALA A 424 1.44 17.45 0.02
CA ALA A 424 0.75 18.48 0.79
C ALA A 424 1.36 19.88 0.57
N SER A 425 0.61 20.91 0.97
CA SER A 425 1.10 22.30 0.96
C SER A 425 2.33 22.48 1.83
N LEU A 426 3.33 23.21 1.33
CA LEU A 426 4.45 23.63 2.15
C LEU A 426 4.01 24.65 3.21
N SER A 427 4.47 24.46 4.45
CA SER A 427 4.32 25.48 5.48
C SER A 427 5.13 26.75 5.14
N PRO A 428 4.70 27.94 5.58
CA PRO A 428 5.44 29.18 5.37
C PRO A 428 6.92 29.11 5.82
N GLU A 429 7.18 28.37 6.90
CA GLU A 429 8.53 28.16 7.43
C GLU A 429 9.40 27.34 6.47
N LEU A 430 8.85 26.26 5.90
CA LEU A 430 9.56 25.42 4.93
C LEU A 430 9.76 26.15 3.61
N ILE A 431 8.76 26.91 3.14
CA ILE A 431 8.89 27.79 1.97
C ILE A 431 10.08 28.73 2.16
N GLN A 432 10.17 29.41 3.31
CA GLN A 432 11.26 30.35 3.57
C GLN A 432 12.62 29.64 3.61
N LYS A 433 12.70 28.48 4.27
CA LYS A 433 13.92 27.67 4.36
C LYS A 433 14.43 27.26 2.98
N TYR A 434 13.58 26.65 2.16
CA TYR A 434 13.97 26.13 0.84
C TYR A 434 14.14 27.24 -0.20
N THR A 435 13.42 28.36 -0.06
CA THR A 435 13.68 29.57 -0.86
C THR A 435 15.11 30.06 -0.64
N GLU A 436 15.59 30.15 0.60
CA GLU A 436 16.96 30.60 0.87
C GLU A 436 17.99 29.54 0.49
N GLN A 437 17.70 28.25 0.68
CA GLN A 437 18.58 27.14 0.31
C GLN A 437 18.82 27.08 -1.20
N PHE A 438 17.77 27.17 -2.02
CA PHE A 438 17.87 27.07 -3.48
C PHE A 438 18.04 28.42 -4.18
N LYS A 439 18.15 29.50 -3.43
CA LYS A 439 18.27 30.88 -3.92
C LYS A 439 19.37 31.08 -4.95
N THR A 440 20.53 30.47 -4.73
CA THR A 440 21.68 30.64 -5.62
C THR A 440 21.69 29.51 -6.65
N PRO A 441 21.55 29.80 -7.95
CA PRO A 441 21.65 28.78 -8.98
C PRO A 441 23.03 28.14 -9.03
N GLU A 442 23.07 26.85 -9.38
CA GLU A 442 24.31 26.08 -9.49
C GLU A 442 24.59 25.71 -10.95
N ARG A 443 25.88 25.64 -11.30
CA ARG A 443 26.33 25.16 -12.61
C ARG A 443 27.29 23.99 -12.42
N PHE A 444 27.06 22.93 -13.17
CA PHE A 444 27.80 21.68 -13.09
C PHE A 444 28.75 21.55 -14.28
N MET A 445 30.01 21.21 -14.01
CA MET A 445 31.04 21.03 -15.03
C MET A 445 31.85 19.77 -14.72
N GLN A 446 32.04 18.89 -15.70
CA GLN A 446 32.92 17.75 -15.54
C GLN A 446 34.37 18.15 -15.89
N ILE A 447 35.28 18.06 -14.92
CA ILE A 447 36.70 18.36 -15.10
C ILE A 447 37.51 17.14 -14.64
N ASN A 448 38.21 16.49 -15.57
CA ASN A 448 39.03 15.29 -15.31
C ASN A 448 38.27 14.14 -14.61
N GLY A 449 37.00 13.93 -14.97
CA GLY A 449 36.15 12.88 -14.38
C GLY A 449 35.43 13.28 -13.09
N ASN A 450 35.74 14.44 -12.50
CA ASN A 450 35.06 14.94 -11.31
C ASN A 450 34.02 15.99 -11.68
N ILE A 451 32.86 15.96 -11.02
CA ILE A 451 31.84 16.99 -11.14
C ILE A 451 32.22 18.17 -10.25
N VAL A 452 32.37 19.34 -10.86
CA VAL A 452 32.62 20.61 -10.18
C VAL A 452 31.35 21.43 -10.21
N VAL A 453 30.93 21.90 -9.03
CA VAL A 453 29.74 22.72 -8.86
C VAL A 453 30.13 24.15 -8.54
N LEU A 454 29.65 25.08 -9.36
CA LEU A 454 29.91 26.49 -9.24
C LEU A 454 28.59 27.21 -8.91
N PRO A 455 28.45 27.82 -7.72
CA PRO A 455 27.34 28.72 -7.45
C PRO A 455 27.47 29.93 -8.37
N VAL A 456 26.34 30.36 -8.96
CA VAL A 456 26.26 31.47 -9.90
C VAL A 456 25.48 32.62 -9.26
N PRO A 457 26.15 33.61 -8.62
CA PRO A 457 25.48 34.78 -8.09
C PRO A 457 24.84 35.62 -9.20
N ALA A 458 23.72 36.27 -8.91
CA ALA A 458 22.96 37.12 -9.85
C ALA A 458 23.84 38.15 -10.60
N GLU A 459 24.86 38.71 -9.94
CA GLU A 459 25.79 39.70 -10.52
C GLU A 459 26.71 39.14 -11.64
N LYS A 460 26.76 37.81 -11.83
CA LYS A 460 27.61 37.13 -12.82
C LYS A 460 26.85 36.38 -13.91
N GLN A 461 25.51 36.35 -13.88
CA GLN A 461 24.71 35.71 -14.93
C GLN A 461 24.94 36.34 -16.32
N ASP A 462 25.16 37.66 -16.38
CA ASP A 462 25.44 38.40 -17.63
C ASP A 462 26.88 38.29 -18.16
N LEU A 463 27.81 37.68 -17.40
CA LEU A 463 29.24 37.61 -17.76
C LEU A 463 29.69 36.22 -18.25
N ALA A 464 28.78 35.25 -18.34
CA ALA A 464 29.11 33.85 -18.57
C ALA A 464 29.23 33.42 -20.04
N TYR A 465 28.89 34.30 -21.01
CA TYR A 465 28.82 33.93 -22.43
C TYR A 465 29.63 34.88 -23.32
N LEU A 466 30.93 35.01 -23.05
CA LEU A 466 31.86 35.62 -24.02
C LEU A 466 32.46 34.50 -24.88
N PRO A 467 32.19 34.45 -26.20
CA PRO A 467 32.72 33.40 -27.08
C PRO A 467 34.26 33.33 -27.08
N ASP A 468 34.92 34.45 -26.75
CA ASP A 468 36.37 34.56 -26.60
C ASP A 468 36.96 33.59 -25.57
N ARG A 469 36.18 33.13 -24.58
CA ARG A 469 36.64 32.16 -23.57
C ARG A 469 36.51 30.70 -24.01
N PHE A 470 35.77 30.45 -25.08
CA PHE A 470 35.46 29.12 -25.59
C PHE A 470 36.07 28.87 -26.98
N GLU A 471 37.02 29.72 -27.39
CA GLU A 471 37.79 29.51 -28.62
C GLU A 471 38.57 28.19 -28.53
N THR A 472 38.34 27.28 -29.47
CA THR A 472 39.06 26.00 -29.54
C THR A 472 40.48 26.16 -30.12
N GLY A 473 40.81 27.37 -30.59
CA GLY A 473 42.04 27.67 -31.33
C GLY A 473 41.98 27.28 -32.82
N GLU A 474 40.95 26.55 -33.24
CA GLU A 474 40.73 26.18 -34.63
C GLU A 474 40.14 27.35 -35.42
N ARG A 475 40.39 27.37 -36.74
CA ARG A 475 39.86 28.40 -37.64
C ARG A 475 39.22 27.76 -38.85
N VAL A 476 38.00 28.18 -39.15
CA VAL A 476 37.30 27.82 -40.38
C VAL A 476 37.53 28.91 -41.41
N GLN A 477 37.88 28.51 -42.63
CA GLN A 477 38.00 29.39 -43.78
C GLN A 477 36.72 29.31 -44.60
N THR A 478 36.12 30.47 -44.87
CA THR A 478 34.98 30.62 -45.78
C THR A 478 35.34 31.65 -46.86
N PRO A 479 34.63 31.71 -47.99
CA PRO A 479 34.82 32.74 -49.01
C PRO A 479 34.65 34.18 -48.48
N ARG A 480 34.04 34.35 -47.30
CA ARG A 480 33.77 35.64 -46.66
C ARG A 480 34.72 35.99 -45.53
N GLY A 481 35.65 35.09 -45.16
CA GLY A 481 36.64 35.34 -44.12
C GLY A 481 37.07 34.09 -43.36
N SER A 482 38.05 34.27 -42.47
CA SER A 482 38.49 33.23 -41.52
C SER A 482 37.92 33.54 -40.14
N PHE A 483 37.20 32.58 -39.56
CA PHE A 483 36.51 32.70 -38.28
C PHE A 483 37.09 31.71 -37.28
N GLN A 484 37.20 32.10 -36.01
CA GLN A 484 37.61 31.19 -34.93
C GLN A 484 36.43 30.30 -34.55
N VAL A 485 36.74 29.02 -34.32
CA VAL A 485 35.75 28.04 -33.86
C VAL A 485 35.56 28.19 -32.36
N THR A 486 34.32 28.24 -31.92
CA THR A 486 33.93 28.22 -30.51
C THR A 486 33.33 26.86 -30.16
N ALA A 487 33.60 26.38 -28.94
CA ALA A 487 32.98 25.19 -28.39
C ALA A 487 31.53 25.43 -27.89
N MET A 488 31.02 26.67 -28.02
CA MET A 488 29.65 27.03 -27.63
C MET A 488 28.63 26.50 -28.65
N SER A 489 27.44 26.14 -28.17
CA SER A 489 26.32 25.77 -29.03
C SER A 489 25.70 26.97 -29.76
N ARG A 490 24.83 26.68 -30.73
CA ARG A 490 24.04 27.71 -31.43
C ARG A 490 23.18 28.49 -30.43
N GLU A 491 22.45 27.80 -29.57
CA GLU A 491 21.54 28.38 -28.59
C GLU A 491 22.33 29.26 -27.59
N GLN A 492 23.51 28.82 -27.17
CA GLN A 492 24.41 29.59 -26.31
C GLN A 492 24.95 30.85 -27.00
N MET A 493 25.21 30.78 -28.31
CA MET A 493 25.65 31.93 -29.11
C MET A 493 24.50 32.92 -29.37
N GLU A 494 23.28 32.44 -29.62
CA GLU A 494 22.08 33.27 -29.74
C GLU A 494 21.76 33.98 -28.42
N ALA A 495 21.86 33.28 -27.28
CA ALA A 495 21.73 33.86 -25.94
C ALA A 495 22.83 34.91 -25.64
N ALA A 496 24.02 34.75 -26.22
CA ALA A 496 25.11 35.73 -26.15
C ALA A 496 24.91 36.94 -27.11
N GLY A 497 23.81 36.98 -27.86
CA GLY A 497 23.50 38.05 -28.82
C GLY A 497 24.17 37.90 -30.18
N TYR A 498 24.66 36.70 -30.55
CA TYR A 498 25.23 36.39 -31.86
C TYR A 498 24.20 35.68 -32.73
N GLY A 499 23.81 36.29 -33.86
CA GLY A 499 22.85 35.71 -34.81
C GLY A 499 23.54 34.94 -35.93
N VAL A 500 22.86 33.95 -36.51
CA VAL A 500 23.36 33.20 -37.67
C VAL A 500 23.46 34.13 -38.89
N HIS A 501 24.66 34.28 -39.44
CA HIS A 501 24.90 35.12 -40.60
C HIS A 501 24.95 34.31 -41.91
N HIS A 502 25.63 33.15 -41.89
CA HIS A 502 25.71 32.23 -43.03
C HIS A 502 26.33 30.89 -42.59
N ILE A 503 26.26 29.90 -43.46
CA ILE A 503 26.81 28.56 -43.27
C ILE A 503 28.12 28.44 -44.06
N SER A 504 29.08 27.65 -43.57
CA SER A 504 30.29 27.28 -44.31
C SER A 504 29.95 26.46 -45.57
N ASP A 505 30.85 26.48 -46.56
CA ASP A 505 30.62 25.82 -47.86
C ASP A 505 30.48 24.29 -47.75
N ASP A 506 31.06 23.69 -46.71
CA ASP A 506 30.94 22.27 -46.39
C ASP A 506 29.69 21.92 -45.57
N GLY A 507 28.88 22.92 -45.21
CA GLY A 507 27.66 22.76 -44.42
C GLY A 507 27.89 22.45 -42.94
N LYS A 508 29.14 22.31 -42.49
CA LYS A 508 29.48 21.79 -41.16
C LYS A 508 29.50 22.85 -40.07
N TYR A 509 29.59 24.13 -40.42
CA TYR A 509 29.70 25.23 -39.46
C TYR A 509 28.73 26.37 -39.76
N LEU A 510 28.09 26.87 -38.71
CA LEU A 510 27.30 28.09 -38.67
C LEU A 510 28.19 29.26 -38.27
N ILE A 511 28.29 30.29 -39.11
CA ILE A 511 29.00 31.52 -38.77
C ILE A 511 28.02 32.47 -38.10
N MET A 512 28.23 32.71 -36.80
CA MET A 512 27.35 33.51 -35.96
C MET A 512 28.04 34.81 -35.55
N GLY A 513 27.36 35.95 -35.73
CA GLY A 513 27.93 37.29 -35.54
C GLY A 513 26.97 38.25 -34.85
N ASN A 514 27.53 39.21 -34.11
CA ASN A 514 26.77 40.26 -33.41
C ASN A 514 27.01 41.67 -33.98
N GLY A 515 27.57 41.76 -35.20
CA GLY A 515 27.91 43.01 -35.88
C GLY A 515 29.31 43.56 -35.58
N THR A 516 29.97 43.13 -34.49
CA THR A 516 31.37 43.52 -34.17
C THR A 516 32.35 42.35 -34.25
N ARG A 517 31.89 41.14 -33.94
CA ARG A 517 32.67 39.90 -34.01
C ARG A 517 31.83 38.76 -34.59
N ALA A 518 32.51 37.73 -35.09
CA ALA A 518 31.89 36.54 -35.64
C ALA A 518 32.73 35.29 -35.34
N PHE A 519 32.06 34.20 -35.00
CA PHE A 519 32.65 32.90 -34.66
C PHE A 519 31.99 31.80 -35.47
N ALA A 520 32.71 30.69 -35.67
CA ALA A 520 32.20 29.47 -36.28
C ALA A 520 31.72 28.51 -35.19
N VAL A 521 30.50 28.00 -35.33
CA VAL A 521 29.84 27.03 -34.43
C VAL A 521 29.54 25.78 -35.24
N ALA A 522 29.74 24.58 -34.70
CA ALA A 522 29.38 23.35 -35.43
C ALA A 522 27.87 23.30 -35.71
N ALA A 523 27.48 22.93 -36.93
CA ALA A 523 26.07 22.89 -37.36
C ALA A 523 25.29 21.73 -36.72
N GLU A 524 25.99 20.64 -36.38
CA GLU A 524 25.49 19.52 -35.60
C GLU A 524 26.39 19.38 -34.36
N GLN A 525 25.80 19.40 -33.16
CA GLN A 525 26.55 19.03 -31.96
C GLN A 525 26.72 17.51 -31.96
N PRO A 526 27.92 16.96 -31.69
CA PRO A 526 28.00 15.55 -31.31
C PRO A 526 27.11 15.37 -30.07
N GLU A 527 26.25 14.34 -30.08
CA GLU A 527 25.50 13.93 -28.89
C GLU A 527 26.49 13.91 -27.72
N LYS A 528 26.23 14.71 -26.69
CA LYS A 528 26.99 14.60 -25.45
C LYS A 528 26.64 13.23 -24.91
N ASP A 529 27.61 12.32 -25.01
CA ASP A 529 27.60 11.08 -24.26
C ASP A 529 27.45 11.49 -22.79
N ASN A 530 26.25 11.33 -22.24
CA ASN A 530 25.94 11.71 -20.87
C ASN A 530 26.56 10.62 -19.99
N PRO A 531 27.67 10.88 -19.27
CA PRO A 531 28.33 9.85 -18.48
C PRO A 531 27.44 9.33 -17.34
N LEU A 532 26.36 10.05 -16.98
CA LEU A 532 25.35 9.60 -16.03
C LEU A 532 24.34 8.64 -16.66
N ARG A 533 24.16 8.67 -17.99
CA ARG A 533 23.29 7.71 -18.68
C ARG A 533 23.84 6.30 -18.56
N THR A 534 25.16 6.12 -18.66
CA THR A 534 25.79 4.81 -18.44
C THR A 534 25.65 4.36 -16.99
N ALA A 535 25.71 5.28 -16.03
CA ALA A 535 25.58 4.98 -14.60
C ALA A 535 24.12 4.64 -14.20
N GLU A 536 23.12 5.34 -14.74
CA GLU A 536 21.69 5.03 -14.55
C GLU A 536 21.32 3.70 -15.22
N MET A 537 21.73 3.48 -16.48
CA MET A 537 21.51 2.19 -17.16
C MET A 537 22.19 1.00 -16.46
N THR A 538 23.20 1.22 -15.59
CA THR A 538 23.79 0.13 -14.78
C THR A 538 23.07 -0.10 -13.46
N LEU A 539 22.26 0.85 -12.97
CA LEU A 539 21.42 0.70 -11.78
C LEU A 539 20.05 0.09 -12.13
N GLU A 540 19.49 0.39 -13.31
CA GLU A 540 18.22 -0.19 -13.78
C GLU A 540 18.31 -1.69 -14.15
N ASP A 541 19.48 -2.16 -14.59
CA ASP A 541 19.68 -3.58 -14.96
C ASP A 541 19.63 -4.55 -13.75
N ASP A 542 19.66 -4.05 -12.50
CA ASP A 542 19.59 -4.88 -11.28
C ASP A 542 18.14 -5.24 -10.86
N TYR A 543 17.11 -4.74 -11.55
CA TYR A 543 15.68 -5.08 -11.33
C TYR A 543 15.11 -6.11 -12.33
N GLY A 544 15.95 -6.99 -12.87
CA GLY A 544 15.58 -8.02 -13.85
C GLY A 544 15.14 -9.38 -13.29
N MET A 545 14.33 -9.44 -12.23
CA MET A 545 13.75 -10.71 -11.74
C MET A 545 12.22 -10.66 -11.74
N ILE A 546 11.62 -10.63 -12.93
CA ILE A 546 10.24 -11.06 -13.17
C ILE A 546 10.27 -12.10 -14.28
N ASP A 547 9.60 -13.21 -13.99
CA ASP A 547 9.25 -14.34 -14.87
C ASP A 547 10.28 -15.46 -15.06
N GLY A 548 9.90 -16.66 -14.62
CA GLY A 548 10.75 -17.85 -14.41
C GLY A 548 11.30 -18.53 -15.68
N VAL A 549 12.14 -17.84 -16.47
CA VAL A 549 12.91 -18.44 -17.57
C VAL A 549 14.40 -18.12 -17.48
N ILE A 550 15.18 -19.16 -17.22
CA ILE A 550 16.65 -19.19 -17.20
C ILE A 550 17.23 -18.68 -18.54
N ASN A 551 18.14 -17.70 -18.49
CA ASN A 551 19.12 -17.51 -19.56
C ASN A 551 20.55 -17.58 -19.01
N ASN A 552 21.28 -18.60 -19.48
CA ASN A 552 22.62 -18.98 -19.04
C ASN A 552 23.70 -17.95 -19.45
N GLY A 553 24.30 -17.28 -18.46
CA GLY A 553 25.56 -16.54 -18.60
C GLY A 553 26.39 -16.66 -17.30
N ARG A 554 27.58 -17.26 -17.38
CA ARG A 554 28.43 -17.68 -16.24
C ARG A 554 28.81 -16.55 -15.27
N ARG A 555 28.58 -16.72 -13.96
CA ARG A 555 29.43 -16.11 -12.91
C ARG A 555 29.39 -16.82 -11.55
N GLY A 556 29.68 -18.12 -11.56
CA GLY A 556 29.77 -18.96 -10.34
C GLY A 556 31.07 -18.87 -9.54
N GLU A 557 31.90 -17.84 -9.71
CA GLU A 557 33.22 -17.74 -9.03
C GLU A 557 33.42 -16.46 -8.20
N GLU A 558 32.44 -15.54 -8.16
CA GLU A 558 32.52 -14.31 -7.34
C GLU A 558 31.67 -14.37 -6.07
N LEU A 559 30.67 -15.26 -5.99
CA LEU A 559 29.81 -15.42 -4.80
C LEU A 559 30.53 -16.09 -3.61
N GLU A 560 31.49 -16.99 -3.85
CA GLU A 560 32.28 -17.61 -2.76
C GLU A 560 33.28 -16.62 -2.11
N LYS A 561 33.73 -15.59 -2.84
CA LYS A 561 34.65 -14.57 -2.28
C LYS A 561 33.95 -13.44 -1.56
N ALA A 562 32.68 -13.16 -1.90
CA ALA A 562 31.87 -12.17 -1.21
C ALA A 562 31.38 -12.68 0.15
N GLN A 563 31.03 -13.97 0.25
CA GLN A 563 30.62 -14.59 1.53
C GLN A 563 31.78 -14.67 2.55
N GLU A 564 33.00 -14.97 2.10
CA GLU A 564 34.18 -15.08 2.99
C GLU A 564 34.69 -13.70 3.51
N TYR A 565 34.28 -12.59 2.87
CA TYR A 565 34.63 -11.22 3.30
C TYR A 565 33.52 -10.60 4.16
N ALA A 566 32.25 -10.94 3.93
CA ALA A 566 31.11 -10.47 4.74
C ALA A 566 31.11 -11.06 6.16
N GLU A 567 31.59 -12.28 6.37
CA GLU A 567 31.72 -12.88 7.71
C GLU A 567 32.77 -12.22 8.62
N ARG A 568 33.59 -11.28 8.12
CA ARG A 568 34.71 -10.69 8.89
C ARG A 568 34.52 -9.25 9.34
N THR A 569 33.56 -8.49 8.82
CA THR A 569 33.45 -7.06 9.16
C THR A 569 32.02 -6.51 9.08
N THR A 570 31.11 -6.97 9.94
CA THR A 570 29.96 -6.18 10.44
C THR A 570 29.48 -6.78 11.76
N PRO A 571 29.32 -6.00 12.85
CA PRO A 571 28.52 -6.45 13.98
C PRO A 571 27.05 -6.41 13.54
N GLU A 572 26.36 -7.56 13.59
CA GLU A 572 24.92 -7.66 13.37
C GLU A 572 24.19 -6.71 14.34
N LYS A 573 23.28 -5.88 13.79
CA LYS A 573 22.29 -5.19 14.61
C LYS A 573 21.29 -6.25 15.09
N PRO A 574 20.97 -6.31 16.39
CA PRO A 574 20.06 -7.34 16.92
C PRO A 574 18.66 -7.16 16.34
N SER A 575 18.02 -8.29 16.06
CA SER A 575 16.64 -8.32 15.57
C SER A 575 15.68 -7.71 16.61
N ILE A 576 14.53 -7.23 16.16
CA ILE A 576 13.48 -6.65 17.04
C ILE A 576 13.10 -7.64 18.16
N ARG A 577 13.13 -8.95 17.87
CA ARG A 577 12.87 -10.03 18.84
C ARG A 577 13.92 -10.11 19.95
N GLU A 578 15.20 -9.93 19.65
CA GLU A 578 16.27 -9.87 20.66
C GLU A 578 16.21 -8.60 21.51
N ARG A 579 15.86 -7.46 20.89
CA ARG A 579 15.65 -6.19 21.62
C ARG A 579 14.50 -6.29 22.62
N LEU A 580 13.48 -7.09 22.32
CA LEU A 580 12.34 -7.34 23.20
C LEU A 580 12.66 -8.28 24.36
N GLU A 581 13.50 -9.30 24.14
CA GLU A 581 13.97 -10.20 25.21
C GLU A 581 14.88 -9.50 26.21
N ASP A 582 15.76 -8.62 25.73
CA ASP A 582 16.63 -7.81 26.60
C ASP A 582 15.85 -6.77 27.40
N ALA A 583 14.83 -6.12 26.81
CA ALA A 583 13.94 -5.21 27.53
C ALA A 583 13.10 -5.93 28.60
N LYS A 584 12.63 -7.16 28.32
CA LYS A 584 11.93 -8.01 29.31
C LYS A 584 12.86 -8.42 30.46
N ARG A 585 14.14 -8.65 30.17
CA ARG A 585 15.16 -9.00 31.19
C ARG A 585 15.54 -7.80 32.06
N GLU A 586 15.59 -6.59 31.49
CA GLU A 586 15.91 -5.34 32.19
C GLU A 586 14.77 -4.89 33.13
N CYS A 587 13.51 -5.12 32.75
CA CYS A 587 12.34 -4.87 33.60
C CYS A 587 12.21 -5.86 34.78
N ALA A 588 12.75 -7.07 34.67
CA ALA A 588 12.71 -8.07 35.75
C ALA A 588 13.70 -7.78 36.90
N GLU A 589 14.72 -6.94 36.67
CA GLU A 589 15.74 -6.60 37.68
C GLU A 589 15.41 -5.37 38.54
N HIS A 590 14.39 -4.58 38.17
CA HIS A 590 13.96 -3.42 38.95
C HIS A 590 12.91 -3.79 40.02
N LYS A 591 13.39 -4.02 41.25
CA LYS A 591 12.51 -4.11 42.43
C LYS A 591 12.00 -2.72 42.82
N PRO A 592 10.69 -2.49 43.00
CA PRO A 592 10.17 -1.19 43.39
C PRO A 592 10.56 -0.83 44.85
N PRO A 593 10.77 0.46 45.17
CA PRO A 593 11.08 0.89 46.53
C PRO A 593 9.85 0.77 47.44
N GLU A 594 10.06 0.22 48.65
CA GLU A 594 9.02 0.03 49.67
C GLU A 594 8.39 1.37 50.11
N GLY A 595 7.16 1.61 49.68
CA GLY A 595 6.30 2.69 50.15
C GLY A 595 5.75 2.42 51.56
N LYS A 596 5.99 3.35 52.49
CA LYS A 596 5.49 3.34 53.86
C LYS A 596 3.96 3.28 53.91
N LYS A 597 3.42 2.28 54.62
CA LYS A 597 2.00 2.20 55.01
C LYS A 597 1.64 3.30 56.03
N PRO A 598 0.53 4.04 55.88
CA PRO A 598 -0.05 4.80 56.97
C PRO A 598 -0.98 3.89 57.79
N GLY A 599 -0.58 3.58 59.03
CA GLY A 599 -1.37 2.82 59.99
C GLY A 599 -2.31 3.73 60.79
N ARG A 600 -3.59 3.39 60.75
CA ARG A 600 -4.75 3.96 61.46
C ARG A 600 -4.48 4.38 62.92
N ASP A 601 -4.88 5.61 63.24
CA ASP A 601 -5.29 5.98 64.60
C ASP A 601 -6.67 5.40 64.91
N VAL A 602 -6.78 4.69 66.03
CA VAL A 602 -8.05 4.22 66.61
C VAL A 602 -8.30 5.06 67.87
N PRO A 603 -9.48 5.68 68.07
CA PRO A 603 -9.79 6.38 69.31
C PRO A 603 -10.18 5.40 70.41
N GLU A 604 -9.54 5.56 71.57
CA GLU A 604 -9.94 4.95 72.84
C GLU A 604 -11.33 5.42 73.26
N HIS A 605 -12.18 4.49 73.68
CA HIS A 605 -13.28 4.76 74.60
C HIS A 605 -13.42 3.60 75.61
N ASP A 606 -12.96 3.93 76.82
CA ASP A 606 -13.22 3.48 78.18
C ASP A 606 -14.41 2.56 78.56
N CYS A 607 -14.16 1.83 79.65
CA CYS A 607 -15.05 1.19 80.66
C CYS A 607 -15.69 -0.16 80.27
N LEU A 608 -15.59 -1.27 81.01
CA LEU A 608 -15.41 -1.54 82.44
C LEU A 608 -14.77 -2.93 82.66
#